data_AF-A0A022PE20-F1
#
_entry.id   AF-A0A022PE20-F1
#
_cell.length_a   1.000
_cell.length_b   1.000
_cell.length_c   1.000
_cell.angle_alpha   90.00
_cell.angle_beta   90.00
_cell.angle_gamma   90.00
#
_symmetry.space_group_name_H-M   'P 1'
#
loop_
_entity.id
_entity.type
_entity.pdbx_description
1 polymer ?
#
loop_
_entity_poly.entity_id
_entity_poly.type
_entity_poly.pdbx_seq_one_letter_code
_entity_poly.pdbx_strand_id
1 'polypeptide(L)' 'MPSPFQPVMDKDTVRAILGQPSEVNEATEVPIIGMVGGWDVYIDCLKDLYPAINIVFGYTIHQRVSDLTFKKSG' A
#
# COMPACT_ATOMS: atom_id res chain seq x y z
N MET A 1 7.62 3.28 11.03
CA MET A 1 7.00 3.86 9.83
C MET A 1 7.55 5.28 9.64
N PRO A 2 8.01 5.67 8.45
CA PRO A 2 8.34 7.06 8.16
C PRO A 2 7.07 7.91 8.06
N SER A 3 7.14 9.19 8.43
CA SER A 3 6.04 10.16 8.24
C SER A 3 5.62 10.22 6.75
N PRO A 4 4.32 10.33 6.40
CA PRO A 4 3.15 10.53 7.26
C PRO A 4 2.50 9.23 7.80
N PHE A 5 3.17 8.08 7.68
CA PHE A 5 2.56 6.78 7.94
C PHE A 5 2.66 6.37 9.42
N GLN A 6 1.60 5.75 9.93
CA GLN A 6 1.52 5.26 11.30
C GLN A 6 1.53 3.73 11.38
N PRO A 7 2.01 3.12 12.49
CA PRO A 7 2.14 1.67 12.61
C PRO A 7 0.83 0.86 12.47
N VAL A 8 -0.32 1.48 12.68
CA VAL A 8 -1.64 0.82 12.65
C VAL A 8 -2.57 1.59 11.72
N MET A 9 -2.23 1.61 10.44
CA MET A 9 -3.11 2.15 9.41
C MET A 9 -3.93 1.03 8.77
N ASP A 10 -5.18 1.31 8.45
CA ASP A 10 -5.97 0.52 7.51
C ASP A 10 -5.93 1.14 6.11
N LYS A 11 -6.38 0.34 5.15
CA LYS A 11 -6.51 0.70 3.74
C LYS A 11 -7.28 2.00 3.52
N ASP A 12 -8.37 2.22 4.27
CA ASP A 12 -9.17 3.44 4.17
C ASP A 12 -8.38 4.67 4.62
N THR A 13 -7.62 4.56 5.71
CA THR A 13 -6.73 5.64 6.17
C THR A 13 -5.63 5.95 5.15
N VAL A 14 -5.02 4.92 4.55
CA VAL A 14 -4.00 5.11 3.49
C VAL A 14 -4.59 5.91 2.32
N ARG A 15 -5.77 5.50 1.85
CA ARG A 15 -6.46 6.14 0.71
C ARG A 15 -6.96 7.55 1.05
N ALA A 16 -7.32 7.82 2.29
CA ALA A 16 -7.64 9.18 2.74
C ALA A 16 -6.42 10.11 2.70
N ILE A 17 -5.22 9.59 2.98
CA ILE A 17 -3.97 10.37 2.99
C ILE A 17 -3.40 10.54 1.58
N LEU A 18 -3.34 9.46 0.79
CA LEU A 18 -2.66 9.41 -0.51
C LEU A 18 -3.60 9.57 -1.70
N GLY A 19 -4.91 9.54 -1.48
CA GLY A 19 -5.92 9.55 -2.54
C GLY A 19 -6.09 8.17 -3.19
N GLN A 20 -6.48 8.18 -4.45
CA GLN A 20 -6.72 6.95 -5.20
C GLN A 20 -5.39 6.28 -5.60
N PRO A 21 -5.21 4.98 -5.33
CA PRO A 21 -4.04 4.25 -5.78
C PRO A 21 -3.98 4.14 -7.32
N SER A 22 -2.77 4.10 -7.85
CA SER A 22 -2.50 3.91 -9.27
C SER A 22 -2.82 2.47 -9.71
N GLU A 23 -2.53 1.50 -8.85
CA GLU A 23 -2.87 0.10 -9.06
C GLU A 23 -3.41 -0.52 -7.78
N VAL A 24 -4.37 -1.43 -7.94
CA VAL A 24 -5.06 -2.10 -6.83
C VAL A 24 -5.06 -3.59 -7.07
N ASN A 25 -4.71 -4.34 -6.03
CA ASN A 25 -4.98 -5.76 -5.92
C ASN A 25 -5.78 -5.99 -4.64
N GLU A 26 -6.96 -6.57 -4.76
CA GLU A 26 -7.82 -6.84 -3.62
C GLU A 26 -7.44 -8.16 -2.93
N ALA A 27 -7.91 -8.34 -1.69
CA ALA A 27 -7.72 -9.62 -1.01
C ALA A 27 -8.33 -10.76 -1.83
N THR A 28 -7.59 -11.84 -2.01
CA THR A 28 -7.96 -12.94 -2.91
C THR A 28 -7.73 -14.29 -2.26
N GLU A 29 -8.52 -15.27 -2.67
CA GLU A 29 -8.38 -16.66 -2.25
C GLU A 29 -7.33 -17.35 -3.14
N VAL A 30 -6.25 -17.83 -2.52
CA VAL A 30 -5.22 -18.61 -3.21
C VAL A 30 -5.38 -20.08 -2.83
N PRO A 31 -5.51 -21.00 -3.81
CA PRO A 31 -5.63 -22.42 -3.51
C PRO A 31 -4.50 -22.91 -2.59
N ILE A 32 -4.85 -23.76 -1.62
CA ILE A 32 -3.94 -24.38 -0.63
C ILE A 32 -3.39 -23.39 0.43
N ILE A 33 -3.17 -22.13 0.06
CA ILE A 33 -2.63 -21.09 0.95
C ILE A 33 -3.75 -20.41 1.76
N GLY A 34 -4.96 -20.31 1.20
CA GLY A 34 -6.10 -19.63 1.79
C GLY A 34 -6.18 -18.16 1.39
N MET A 35 -6.84 -17.33 2.22
CA MET A 35 -7.01 -15.90 1.94
C MET A 35 -5.69 -15.15 2.11
N VAL A 36 -5.30 -14.41 1.08
CA VAL A 36 -4.15 -13.50 1.12
C VAL A 36 -4.66 -12.08 0.98
N GLY A 37 -4.11 -11.16 1.77
CA GLY A 37 -4.48 -9.76 1.68
C GLY A 37 -3.93 -9.10 0.41
N GLY A 38 -4.56 -7.99 0.04
CA GLY A 38 -4.25 -7.27 -1.19
C GLY A 38 -3.08 -6.30 -1.06
N TRP A 39 -2.91 -5.46 -2.08
CA TRP A 39 -1.96 -4.35 -2.06
C TRP A 39 -2.45 -3.17 -2.90
N ASP A 40 -2.00 -1.98 -2.55
CA ASP A 40 -2.18 -0.75 -3.34
C ASP A 40 -0.81 -0.20 -3.73
N VAL A 41 -0.66 0.23 -4.99
CA VAL A 41 0.53 0.94 -5.48
C VAL A 41 0.19 2.39 -5.74
N TYR A 42 1.05 3.28 -5.28
CA TYR A 42 0.99 4.71 -5.52
C TYR A 42 2.25 5.15 -6.26
N ILE A 43 2.06 5.58 -7.51
CA ILE A 43 3.14 6.10 -8.36
C ILE A 43 3.13 7.62 -8.25
N ASP A 44 4.31 8.20 -8.02
CA ASP A 44 4.48 9.65 -7.97
C ASP A 44 3.52 10.39 -7.00
N CYS A 45 3.00 9.75 -5.96
CA CYS A 45 2.06 10.40 -5.04
C CYS A 45 2.75 11.36 -4.05
N LEU A 46 4.03 11.13 -3.76
CA LEU A 46 4.84 11.93 -2.83
C LEU A 46 6.08 12.51 -3.52
N LYS A 47 5.98 12.94 -4.79
CA LYS A 47 7.14 13.42 -5.60
C LYS A 47 7.99 14.46 -4.89
N ASP A 48 7.35 15.33 -4.11
CA ASP A 48 7.99 16.43 -3.39
C ASP A 48 8.85 15.94 -2.20
N LEU A 49 8.50 14.79 -1.61
CA LEU A 49 9.23 14.16 -0.51
C LEU A 49 10.16 13.04 -0.98
N TYR A 50 9.73 12.29 -2.00
CA TYR A 50 10.35 11.08 -2.53
C TYR A 50 10.23 11.06 -4.06
N PRO A 51 11.10 11.80 -4.77
CA PRO A 51 11.06 11.85 -6.22
C PRO A 51 11.39 10.49 -6.83
N ALA A 52 10.63 10.10 -7.87
CA ALA A 52 10.79 8.84 -8.60
C ALA A 52 10.70 7.58 -7.70
N ILE A 53 9.89 7.62 -6.64
CA ILE A 53 9.61 6.46 -5.78
C ILE A 53 8.14 6.04 -5.92
N ASN A 54 7.94 4.77 -6.22
CA ASN A 54 6.66 4.08 -6.10
C ASN A 54 6.51 3.53 -4.69
N ILE A 55 5.36 3.78 -4.08
CA ILE A 55 5.05 3.32 -2.73
C ILE A 55 4.05 2.18 -2.85
N VAL A 56 4.36 1.04 -2.22
CA VAL A 56 3.48 -0.13 -2.19
C VAL A 56 3.05 -0.41 -0.76
N PHE A 57 1.75 -0.44 -0.52
CA PHE A 57 1.14 -0.87 0.73
C PHE A 57 0.65 -2.31 0.57
N GLY A 58 1.23 -3.22 1.35
CA GLY A 58 0.70 -4.56 1.54
C GLY A 58 -0.35 -4.55 2.66
N TYR A 59 -1.43 -5.29 2.48
CA TYR A 59 -2.50 -5.41 3.46
C TYR A 59 -2.67 -6.85 3.93
N THR A 60 -3.11 -7.00 5.17
CA THR A 60 -3.68 -8.25 5.70
C THR A 60 -5.10 -8.49 5.13
N ILE A 61 -5.66 -9.68 5.38
CA ILE A 61 -7.06 -10.00 5.02
C ILE A 61 -8.09 -9.09 5.73
N HIS A 62 -7.69 -8.46 6.83
CA HIS A 62 -8.50 -7.49 7.58
C HIS A 62 -8.22 -6.04 7.14
N GLN A 63 -7.58 -5.85 5.98
CA GLN A 63 -7.26 -4.56 5.37
C GLN A 63 -6.39 -3.65 6.24
N ARG A 64 -5.66 -4.22 7.20
CA ARG A 64 -4.60 -3.53 7.96
C ARG A 64 -3.31 -3.56 7.17
N VAL A 65 -2.57 -2.45 7.16
CA VAL A 65 -1.24 -2.39 6.56
C VAL A 65 -0.34 -3.42 7.25
N SER A 66 0.19 -4.36 6.47
CA SER A 66 1.21 -5.31 6.93
C SER A 66 2.60 -4.85 6.54
N ASP A 67 2.73 -4.24 5.36
CA ASP A 67 4.01 -3.93 4.74
C ASP A 67 3.97 -2.58 4.02
N LEU A 68 5.09 -1.87 4.04
CA LEU A 68 5.32 -0.63 3.31
C LEU A 68 6.64 -0.73 2.55
N THR A 69 6.57 -0.74 1.22
CA THR A 69 7.75 -0.86 0.35
C THR A 69 7.93 0.39 -0.50
N PHE A 70 9.16 0.90 -0.55
CA PHE A 70 9.56 1.98 -1.46
C PHE A 70 10.37 1.37 -2.60
N LYS A 71 9.87 1.49 -3.84
CA LYS A 71 10.54 0.99 -5.04
C LYS A 71 10.96 2.17 -5.91
N LYS A 72 12.21 2.17 -6.38
CA LYS A 72 12.66 3.15 -7.36
C LYS A 72 11.89 2.95 -8.66
N SER A 73 11.38 4.04 -9.22
CA SER A 73 10.74 4.05 -10.54
C SER A 73 11.83 3.77 -11.58
N GLY A 74 11.54 2.83 -12.49
CA GLY A 74 12.44 2.42 -13.57
C GLY A 74 12.55 3.44 -14.68
#